data_AF-A0A3M1RB32-F1
#
_entry.id   AF-A0A3M1RB32-F1
#
_cell.length_a   1.000
_cell.length_b   1.000
_cell.length_c   1.000
_cell.angle_alpha   90.00
_cell.angle_beta   90.00
_cell.angle_gamma   90.00
#
_symmetry.space_group_name_H-M   'P 1'
#
loop_
_entity.id
_entity.type
_entity.pdbx_description
1 polymer ?
#
loop_
_entity_poly.entity_id
_entity_poly.type
_entity_poly.pdbx_seq_one_letter_code
_entity_poly.pdbx_strand_id
1 'polypeptide(L)'
;TPSHIIGPAIHKSREDVSELFQQKLGVPYIAEPERLAAVARQRLRAQFLQAGMGISGVNFAVAETGTVVVVENEGNARLTTSLPPVHVAVMGMEKVIPTLADLAVFLQILARSATGQKMSSYVSLLTGPRREEEPDGPEELHLVILDNGRTRIFREPELRESLYCLRCGACLNVCPVYQKVGGHAYGWVYSGPIGAVITPQLVGLHRGAALPYASSLCAACREVCPVKIDIPHLLLNLRSRIVATEQAGPVTEGGGGPSGGERILMALWAFCMRHPKLYERLLALGALLQRPFLHEGKLETLPFPFSSWTRTRDLPPLASEPFRQWWRKRAQRLHRKEG
;
A
#
# COMPACT_ATOMS: atom_id res chain seq x y z
N THR A 1 -3.39 -3.76 -16.21
CA THR A 1 -2.49 -3.58 -15.05
C THR A 1 -2.47 -4.87 -14.22
N PRO A 2 -1.44 -5.17 -13.42
CA PRO A 2 -1.45 -6.35 -12.54
C PRO A 2 -2.52 -6.20 -11.44
N SER A 3 -3.18 -7.30 -11.05
CA SER A 3 -4.13 -7.27 -9.93
C SER A 3 -3.40 -7.25 -8.58
N HIS A 4 -2.37 -8.09 -8.38
CA HIS A 4 -1.60 -8.14 -7.14
C HIS A 4 -0.09 -8.19 -7.44
N ILE A 5 0.74 -7.69 -6.50
CA ILE A 5 2.17 -7.50 -6.74
C ILE A 5 2.97 -8.81 -6.85
N ILE A 6 2.60 -9.83 -6.07
CA ILE A 6 3.19 -11.19 -6.16
C ILE A 6 2.32 -12.16 -6.97
N GLY A 7 1.12 -11.72 -7.38
CA GLY A 7 0.15 -12.55 -8.09
C GLY A 7 -0.60 -11.74 -9.15
N PRO A 8 0.05 -11.38 -10.26
CA PRO A 8 -0.50 -10.41 -11.23
C PRO A 8 -1.86 -10.78 -11.82
N ALA A 9 -2.20 -12.07 -11.82
CA ALA A 9 -3.43 -12.63 -12.37
C ALA A 9 -4.35 -13.27 -11.30
N ILE A 10 -4.21 -12.95 -10.01
CA ILE A 10 -5.02 -13.55 -8.93
C ILE A 10 -6.54 -13.29 -9.06
N HIS A 11 -6.93 -12.36 -9.92
CA HIS A 11 -8.34 -12.08 -10.24
C HIS A 11 -8.97 -13.09 -11.21
N LYS A 12 -8.18 -14.00 -11.80
CA LYS A 12 -8.65 -15.04 -12.71
C LYS A 12 -8.93 -16.32 -11.94
N SER A 13 -10.12 -16.87 -12.14
CA SER A 13 -10.47 -18.21 -11.67
C SER A 13 -9.73 -19.27 -12.48
N ARG A 14 -9.73 -20.51 -11.99
CA ARG A 14 -9.15 -21.64 -12.72
C ARG A 14 -9.92 -21.91 -14.01
N GLU A 15 -11.23 -21.76 -13.94
CA GLU A 15 -12.17 -21.90 -15.04
C GLU A 15 -11.86 -20.85 -16.13
N ASP A 16 -11.64 -19.58 -15.74
CA ASP A 16 -11.22 -18.51 -16.66
C ASP A 16 -9.89 -18.82 -17.36
N VAL A 17 -8.93 -19.41 -16.63
CA VAL A 17 -7.62 -19.79 -17.17
C VAL A 17 -7.77 -20.95 -18.15
N SER A 18 -8.61 -21.94 -17.84
CA SER A 18 -8.90 -23.08 -18.72
C SER A 18 -9.54 -22.63 -20.04
N GLU A 19 -10.56 -21.77 -19.98
CA GLU A 19 -11.18 -21.18 -21.16
C GLU A 19 -10.17 -20.37 -22.00
N LEU A 20 -9.32 -19.59 -21.34
CA LEU A 20 -8.25 -18.84 -22.02
C LEU A 20 -7.27 -19.77 -22.73
N PHE A 21 -6.89 -20.89 -22.10
CA PHE A 21 -5.98 -21.86 -22.69
C PHE A 21 -6.62 -22.57 -23.87
N GLN A 22 -7.90 -22.90 -23.80
CA GLN A 22 -8.64 -23.44 -24.94
C GLN A 22 -8.65 -22.46 -26.12
N GLN A 23 -8.97 -21.19 -25.85
CA GLN A 23 -9.04 -20.15 -26.88
C GLN A 23 -7.68 -19.80 -27.51
N LYS A 24 -6.60 -19.79 -26.71
CA LYS A 24 -5.28 -19.29 -27.14
C LYS A 24 -4.27 -20.37 -27.48
N LEU A 25 -4.38 -21.55 -26.86
CA LEU A 25 -3.46 -22.67 -27.03
C LEU A 25 -4.11 -23.86 -27.75
N GLY A 26 -5.43 -23.86 -27.94
CA GLY A 26 -6.15 -24.94 -28.62
C GLY A 26 -6.20 -26.25 -27.83
N VAL A 27 -5.98 -26.20 -26.51
CA VAL A 27 -6.07 -27.38 -25.64
C VAL A 27 -7.52 -27.60 -25.17
N PRO A 28 -7.94 -28.84 -24.86
CA PRO A 28 -9.24 -29.08 -24.24
C PRO A 28 -9.40 -28.31 -22.93
N TYR A 29 -10.64 -28.14 -22.48
CA TYR A 29 -10.92 -27.62 -21.15
C TYR A 29 -10.27 -28.53 -20.08
N ILE A 30 -9.54 -27.93 -19.14
CA ILE A 30 -8.81 -28.63 -18.08
C ILE A 30 -9.29 -28.10 -16.72
N ALA A 31 -9.80 -29.00 -15.88
CA ALA A 31 -10.24 -28.66 -14.53
C ALA A 31 -9.10 -28.75 -13.50
N GLU A 32 -8.03 -29.49 -13.77
CA GLU A 32 -6.94 -29.70 -12.80
C GLU A 32 -5.88 -28.59 -12.89
N PRO A 33 -5.61 -27.83 -11.81
CA PRO A 33 -4.58 -26.78 -11.79
C PRO A 33 -3.20 -27.28 -12.20
N GLU A 34 -2.82 -28.50 -11.78
CA GLU A 34 -1.53 -29.12 -12.06
C GLU A 34 -1.36 -29.36 -13.57
N ARG A 35 -2.45 -29.76 -14.25
CA ARG A 35 -2.45 -29.97 -15.69
C ARG A 35 -2.39 -28.64 -16.45
N LEU A 36 -3.10 -27.61 -15.99
CA LEU A 36 -2.98 -26.25 -16.54
C LEU A 36 -1.52 -25.77 -16.45
N ALA A 37 -0.89 -25.91 -15.27
CA ALA A 37 0.51 -25.54 -15.08
C ALA A 37 1.46 -26.34 -15.98
N ALA A 38 1.22 -27.63 -16.18
CA ALA A 38 2.01 -28.49 -17.06
C ALA A 38 1.92 -28.04 -18.53
N VAL A 39 0.71 -27.72 -19.02
CA VAL A 39 0.51 -27.18 -20.38
C VAL A 39 1.26 -25.86 -20.56
N ALA A 40 1.13 -24.93 -19.61
CA ALA A 40 1.85 -23.66 -19.64
C ALA A 40 3.37 -23.89 -19.68
N ARG A 41 3.88 -24.78 -18.83
CA ARG A 41 5.31 -25.12 -18.78
C ARG A 41 5.81 -25.70 -20.09
N GLN A 42 5.09 -26.65 -20.68
CA GLN A 42 5.47 -27.26 -21.96
C GLN A 42 5.53 -26.21 -23.07
N ARG A 43 4.52 -25.32 -23.12
CA ARG A 43 4.45 -24.28 -24.14
C ARG A 43 5.55 -23.23 -24.00
N LEU A 44 5.84 -22.80 -22.77
CA LEU A 44 6.84 -21.76 -22.50
C LEU A 44 8.27 -22.27 -22.57
N ARG A 45 8.52 -23.57 -22.36
CA ARG A 45 9.89 -24.13 -22.35
C ARG A 45 10.67 -23.85 -23.63
N ALA A 46 10.04 -24.05 -24.79
CA ALA A 46 10.68 -23.78 -26.07
C ALA A 46 11.03 -22.29 -26.24
N GLN A 47 10.17 -21.40 -25.74
CA GLN A 47 10.42 -19.96 -25.80
C GLN A 47 11.59 -19.55 -24.90
N PHE A 48 11.71 -20.11 -23.69
CA PHE A 48 12.86 -19.85 -22.82
C PHE A 48 14.18 -20.33 -23.45
N LEU A 49 14.19 -21.47 -24.14
CA LEU A 49 15.40 -22.03 -24.77
C LEU A 49 15.84 -21.25 -26.03
N GLN A 50 14.90 -20.59 -26.71
CA GLN A 50 15.17 -19.84 -27.94
C GLN A 50 15.41 -18.34 -27.69
N ALA A 51 15.15 -17.86 -26.47
CA ALA A 51 15.27 -16.46 -26.14
C ALA A 51 16.74 -16.02 -26.18
N GLY A 52 17.06 -15.00 -27.00
CA GLY A 52 18.40 -14.40 -27.04
C GLY A 52 18.70 -13.49 -25.85
N MET A 53 17.67 -13.06 -25.11
CA MET A 53 17.83 -12.18 -23.95
C MET A 53 16.71 -12.43 -22.93
N GLY A 54 17.09 -12.47 -21.66
CA GLY A 54 16.19 -12.51 -20.52
C GLY A 54 16.17 -11.18 -19.76
N ILE A 55 14.98 -10.73 -19.37
CA ILE A 55 14.80 -9.51 -18.57
C ILE A 55 14.15 -9.89 -17.24
N SER A 56 14.78 -9.51 -16.13
CA SER A 56 14.23 -9.76 -14.79
C SER A 56 14.16 -8.49 -13.95
N GLY A 57 13.27 -8.52 -12.96
CA GLY A 57 13.35 -7.61 -11.82
C GLY A 57 14.43 -8.05 -10.83
N VAL A 58 14.57 -7.28 -9.75
CA VAL A 58 15.47 -7.56 -8.63
C VAL A 58 14.72 -7.37 -7.31
N ASN A 59 14.80 -8.37 -6.43
CA ASN A 59 14.24 -8.27 -5.09
C ASN A 59 15.19 -7.49 -4.17
N PHE A 60 16.48 -7.83 -4.21
CA PHE A 60 17.57 -7.19 -3.45
C PHE A 60 18.85 -7.15 -4.29
N ALA A 61 19.68 -6.13 -4.11
CA ALA A 61 21.03 -6.07 -4.64
C ALA A 61 22.02 -5.88 -3.49
N VAL A 62 22.96 -6.80 -3.32
CA VAL A 62 23.95 -6.77 -2.23
C VAL A 62 25.16 -5.99 -2.68
N ALA A 63 25.44 -4.87 -2.01
CA ALA A 63 26.51 -3.96 -2.38
C ALA A 63 27.91 -4.56 -2.17
N GLU A 64 28.13 -5.30 -1.08
CA GLU A 64 29.45 -5.84 -0.74
C GLU A 64 30.03 -6.78 -1.81
N THR A 65 29.16 -7.54 -2.49
CA THR A 65 29.55 -8.56 -3.47
C THR A 65 29.14 -8.22 -4.90
N GLY A 66 28.34 -7.16 -5.11
CA GLY A 66 27.74 -6.88 -6.42
C GLY A 66 26.71 -7.93 -6.86
N THR A 67 26.05 -8.60 -5.90
CA THR A 67 25.11 -9.71 -6.18
C THR A 67 23.68 -9.21 -6.36
N VAL A 68 23.02 -9.65 -7.42
CA VAL A 68 21.58 -9.45 -7.65
C VAL A 68 20.81 -10.68 -7.13
N VAL A 69 19.74 -10.44 -6.38
CA VAL A 69 18.92 -11.49 -5.78
C VAL A 69 17.52 -11.50 -6.38
N VAL A 70 17.10 -12.66 -6.86
CA VAL A 70 15.76 -12.92 -7.39
C VAL A 70 15.08 -14.01 -6.53
N VAL A 71 13.84 -13.74 -6.13
CA VAL A 71 13.04 -14.62 -5.27
C VAL A 71 11.75 -15.01 -6.02
N GLU A 72 11.49 -16.30 -6.16
CA GLU A 72 10.33 -16.82 -6.91
C GLU A 72 9.85 -18.18 -6.39
N ASN A 73 8.67 -18.62 -6.84
CA ASN A 73 8.11 -19.94 -6.52
C ASN A 73 7.92 -20.83 -7.77
N GLU A 74 7.94 -20.24 -8.96
CA GLU A 74 7.52 -20.86 -10.21
C GLU A 74 8.71 -21.41 -11.03
N GLY A 75 9.91 -20.86 -10.82
CA GLY A 75 11.17 -21.25 -11.49
C GLY A 75 11.35 -20.62 -12.88
N ASN A 76 10.43 -19.75 -13.30
CA ASN A 76 10.49 -19.07 -14.59
C ASN A 76 11.55 -17.96 -14.62
N ALA A 77 11.82 -17.29 -13.50
CA ALA A 77 12.88 -16.30 -13.38
C ALA A 77 14.26 -16.94 -13.48
N ARG A 78 14.51 -18.12 -12.89
CA ARG A 78 15.76 -18.88 -13.11
C ARG A 78 15.95 -19.20 -14.59
N LEU A 79 14.90 -19.66 -15.28
CA LEU A 79 14.98 -19.89 -16.73
C LEU A 79 15.26 -18.60 -17.50
N THR A 80 14.68 -17.48 -17.08
CA THR A 80 14.89 -16.16 -17.69
C THR A 80 16.30 -15.63 -17.45
N THR A 81 16.90 -15.92 -16.31
CA THR A 81 18.20 -15.35 -15.90
C THR A 81 19.40 -16.23 -16.25
N SER A 82 19.20 -17.52 -16.50
CA SER A 82 20.31 -18.46 -16.71
C SER A 82 20.35 -19.12 -18.09
N LEU A 83 19.25 -19.17 -18.85
CA LEU A 83 19.24 -19.81 -20.18
C LEU A 83 19.62 -18.87 -21.32
N PRO A 84 19.09 -17.63 -21.41
CA PRO A 84 19.48 -16.72 -22.47
C PRO A 84 20.95 -16.31 -22.34
N PRO A 85 21.68 -16.10 -23.46
CA PRO A 85 23.06 -15.65 -23.41
C PRO A 85 23.20 -14.24 -22.82
N VAL A 86 22.14 -13.42 -22.87
CA VAL A 86 22.13 -12.07 -22.29
C VAL A 86 21.10 -11.97 -21.18
N HIS A 87 21.51 -11.52 -19.99
CA HIS A 87 20.61 -11.18 -18.89
C HIS A 87 20.62 -9.68 -18.61
N VAL A 88 19.43 -9.05 -18.63
CA VAL A 88 19.23 -7.67 -18.19
C VAL A 88 18.44 -7.66 -16.88
N ALA A 89 19.10 -7.25 -15.79
CA ALA A 89 18.47 -7.03 -14.50
C ALA A 89 18.03 -5.57 -14.37
N VAL A 90 16.75 -5.32 -14.11
CA VAL A 90 16.19 -3.98 -13.93
C VAL A 90 15.72 -3.79 -12.50
N MET A 91 16.21 -2.76 -11.84
CA MET A 91 15.87 -2.48 -10.44
C MET A 91 15.71 -0.99 -10.16
N GLY A 92 14.92 -0.66 -9.15
CA GLY A 92 14.98 0.69 -8.58
C GLY A 92 16.18 0.82 -7.64
N MET A 93 16.71 2.04 -7.49
CA MET A 93 17.85 2.31 -6.59
C MET A 93 17.59 1.91 -5.12
N GLU A 94 16.32 1.80 -4.70
CA GLU A 94 15.92 1.41 -3.34
C GLU A 94 16.13 -0.08 -3.03
N LYS A 95 16.58 -0.89 -4.00
CA LYS A 95 16.79 -2.33 -3.82
C LYS A 95 18.14 -2.71 -3.23
N VAL A 96 19.05 -1.74 -3.09
CA VAL A 96 20.41 -1.98 -2.58
C VAL A 96 20.39 -2.22 -1.08
N ILE A 97 21.06 -3.28 -0.63
CA ILE A 97 21.34 -3.59 0.78
C ILE A 97 22.86 -3.75 0.98
N PRO A 98 23.40 -3.52 2.19
CA PRO A 98 24.84 -3.49 2.39
C PRO A 98 25.51 -4.87 2.23
N THR A 99 25.05 -5.88 2.98
CA THR A 99 25.74 -7.17 3.12
C THR A 99 24.84 -8.40 2.88
N LEU A 100 25.45 -9.56 2.64
CA LEU A 100 24.77 -10.86 2.58
C LEU A 100 24.16 -11.25 3.94
N ALA A 101 24.73 -10.77 5.04
CA ALA A 101 24.14 -10.97 6.36
C ALA A 101 22.79 -10.26 6.48
N ASP A 102 22.68 -9.03 5.94
CA ASP A 102 21.40 -8.30 5.86
C ASP A 102 20.38 -9.05 4.98
N LEU A 103 20.84 -9.64 3.87
CA LEU A 103 20.00 -10.43 2.96
C LEU A 103 19.28 -11.55 3.70
N ALA A 104 19.97 -12.26 4.60
CA ALA A 104 19.37 -13.35 5.37
C ALA A 104 18.14 -12.90 6.17
N VAL A 105 18.19 -11.69 6.76
CA VAL A 105 17.06 -11.09 7.47
C VAL A 105 15.93 -10.76 6.51
N PHE A 106 16.24 -10.10 5.39
CA PHE A 106 15.25 -9.69 4.39
C PHE A 106 14.54 -10.86 3.73
N LEU A 107 15.24 -11.95 3.43
CA LEU A 107 14.65 -13.18 2.87
C LEU A 107 13.65 -13.81 3.84
N GLN A 108 13.97 -13.86 5.14
CA GLN A 108 13.07 -14.41 6.15
C GLN A 108 11.78 -13.60 6.28
N ILE A 109 11.88 -12.27 6.36
CA ILE A 109 10.69 -11.43 6.52
C ILE A 109 9.87 -11.34 5.22
N LEU A 110 10.52 -11.35 4.04
CA LEU A 110 9.84 -11.31 2.75
C LEU A 110 8.91 -12.52 2.56
N ALA A 111 9.44 -13.74 2.69
CA ALA A 111 8.66 -14.96 2.45
C ALA A 111 7.49 -15.10 3.45
N ARG A 112 7.75 -14.83 4.74
CA ARG A 112 6.72 -14.92 5.79
C ARG A 112 5.61 -13.89 5.60
N SER A 113 5.96 -12.66 5.24
CA SER A 113 4.96 -11.60 5.01
C SER A 113 4.22 -11.72 3.68
N ALA A 114 4.84 -12.31 2.66
CA ALA A 114 4.23 -12.43 1.33
C ALA A 114 3.27 -13.63 1.24
N THR A 115 3.75 -14.82 1.59
CA THR A 115 3.04 -16.10 1.36
C THR A 115 2.90 -16.94 2.61
N GLY A 116 3.44 -16.49 3.75
CA GLY A 116 3.46 -17.29 5.00
C GLY A 116 4.48 -18.44 4.97
N GLN A 117 5.31 -18.54 3.93
CA GLN A 117 6.32 -19.57 3.80
C GLN A 117 7.55 -19.26 4.67
N LYS A 118 8.28 -20.30 5.09
CA LYS A 118 9.58 -20.12 5.77
C LYS A 118 10.62 -19.49 4.84
N MET A 119 10.58 -19.85 3.56
CA MET A 119 11.42 -19.37 2.47
C MET A 119 10.68 -19.62 1.14
N SER A 120 10.99 -18.85 0.10
CA SER A 120 10.49 -19.10 -1.26
C SER A 120 11.08 -20.38 -1.83
N SER A 121 10.44 -21.00 -2.82
CA SER A 121 10.96 -22.23 -3.44
C SER A 121 12.32 -22.03 -4.13
N TYR A 122 12.57 -20.84 -4.68
CA TYR A 122 13.85 -20.49 -5.30
C TYR A 122 14.33 -19.11 -4.82
N VAL A 123 15.62 -19.05 -4.50
CA VAL A 123 16.36 -17.81 -4.21
C VAL A 123 17.65 -17.87 -5.02
N SER A 124 17.71 -17.10 -6.11
CA SER A 124 18.86 -17.05 -7.00
C SER A 124 19.74 -15.86 -6.65
N LEU A 125 21.01 -16.12 -6.35
CA LEU A 125 22.04 -15.10 -6.14
C LEU A 125 22.92 -15.06 -7.39
N LEU A 126 22.81 -13.98 -8.16
CA LEU A 126 23.46 -13.80 -9.45
C LEU A 126 24.62 -12.80 -9.26
N THR A 127 25.86 -13.26 -9.45
CA THR A 127 27.07 -12.45 -9.23
C THR A 127 27.90 -12.39 -10.50
N GLY A 128 27.43 -11.56 -11.44
CA GLY A 128 28.04 -11.40 -12.76
C GLY A 128 27.58 -12.44 -13.79
N PRO A 129 28.18 -12.40 -15.00
CA PRO A 129 27.96 -13.40 -16.04
C PRO A 129 28.59 -14.75 -15.66
N ARG A 130 28.24 -15.78 -16.44
CA ARG A 130 28.77 -17.14 -16.34
C ARG A 130 30.29 -17.15 -16.49
N ARG A 131 30.95 -17.93 -15.64
CA ARG A 131 32.40 -18.20 -15.69
C ARG A 131 32.71 -19.41 -16.58
N GLU A 132 33.97 -19.58 -16.99
CA GLU A 132 34.37 -20.67 -17.90
C GLU A 132 34.06 -22.06 -17.32
N GLU A 133 34.23 -22.24 -16.00
CA GLU A 133 33.95 -23.48 -15.28
C GLU A 133 32.46 -23.73 -14.98
N GLU A 134 31.58 -22.77 -15.24
CA GLU A 134 30.16 -22.86 -14.92
C GLU A 134 29.35 -23.47 -16.09
N PRO A 135 28.52 -24.51 -15.83
CA PRO A 135 27.81 -25.22 -16.89
C PRO A 135 26.64 -24.42 -17.48
N ASP A 136 26.04 -23.51 -16.72
CA ASP A 136 24.89 -22.69 -17.10
C ASP A 136 25.02 -21.23 -16.62
N GLY A 137 24.33 -20.32 -17.30
CA GLY A 137 24.36 -18.88 -17.00
C GLY A 137 24.50 -18.01 -18.25
N PRO A 138 24.21 -16.71 -18.14
CA PRO A 138 24.32 -15.78 -19.25
C PRO A 138 25.79 -15.46 -19.55
N GLU A 139 26.13 -15.26 -20.81
CA GLU A 139 27.44 -14.77 -21.25
C GLU A 139 27.63 -13.28 -20.91
N GLU A 140 26.53 -12.52 -20.88
CA GLU A 140 26.53 -11.11 -20.52
C GLU A 140 25.47 -10.79 -19.44
N LEU A 141 25.83 -9.98 -18.46
CA LEU A 141 24.91 -9.44 -17.46
C LEU A 141 24.94 -7.92 -17.47
N HIS A 142 23.78 -7.31 -17.73
CA HIS A 142 23.57 -5.86 -17.73
C HIS A 142 22.68 -5.47 -16.54
N LEU A 143 23.14 -4.56 -15.69
CA LEU A 143 22.37 -4.03 -14.57
C LEU A 143 21.87 -2.61 -14.87
N VAL A 144 20.55 -2.43 -14.90
CA VAL A 144 19.89 -1.14 -15.07
C VAL A 144 19.32 -0.67 -13.74
N ILE A 145 19.95 0.35 -13.16
CA ILE A 145 19.49 1.00 -11.92
C ILE A 145 18.62 2.22 -12.27
N LEU A 146 17.34 2.13 -11.96
CA LEU A 146 16.35 3.16 -12.24
C LEU A 146 16.18 4.10 -11.04
N ASP A 147 16.48 5.38 -11.24
CA ASP A 147 16.04 6.44 -10.35
C ASP A 147 14.53 6.68 -10.55
N ASN A 148 14.12 7.18 -11.72
CA ASN A 148 12.72 7.49 -12.04
C ASN A 148 12.02 8.31 -10.93
N GLY A 149 12.72 9.31 -10.37
CA GLY A 149 12.22 10.19 -9.32
C GLY A 149 12.43 9.67 -7.88
N ARG A 150 13.05 8.52 -7.69
CA ARG A 150 13.37 7.95 -6.37
C ARG A 150 14.41 8.76 -5.61
N THR A 151 15.39 9.38 -6.28
CA THR A 151 16.35 10.28 -5.60
C THR A 151 15.61 11.47 -4.97
N ARG A 152 14.58 12.00 -5.65
CA ARG A 152 13.73 13.06 -5.09
C ARG A 152 12.99 12.54 -3.86
N ILE A 153 12.31 11.39 -3.96
CA ILE A 153 11.60 10.75 -2.84
C ILE A 153 12.54 10.49 -1.65
N PHE A 154 13.74 9.99 -1.91
CA PHE A 154 14.73 9.67 -0.90
C PHE A 154 15.17 10.90 -0.09
N ARG A 155 15.24 12.07 -0.74
CA ARG A 155 15.57 13.35 -0.11
C ARG A 155 14.44 13.93 0.73
N GLU A 156 13.22 13.39 0.65
CA GLU A 156 12.05 13.88 1.38
C GLU A 156 11.83 13.07 2.66
N PRO A 157 12.16 13.60 3.85
CA PRO A 157 12.11 12.85 5.09
C PRO A 157 10.73 12.28 5.41
N GLU A 158 9.67 12.98 5.01
CA GLU A 158 8.28 12.63 5.28
C GLU A 158 7.74 11.56 4.34
N LEU A 159 8.41 11.29 3.20
CA LEU A 159 7.90 10.39 2.15
C LEU A 159 8.86 9.23 1.79
N ARG A 160 10.14 9.33 2.14
CA ARG A 160 11.18 8.35 1.81
C ARG A 160 10.91 6.93 2.31
N GLU A 161 10.14 6.77 3.40
CA GLU A 161 9.77 5.44 3.91
C GLU A 161 9.07 4.57 2.86
N SER A 162 8.41 5.20 1.88
CA SER A 162 7.78 4.48 0.76
C SER A 162 8.79 3.65 -0.05
N LEU A 163 10.07 4.02 -0.05
CA LEU A 163 11.17 3.30 -0.71
C LEU A 163 11.63 2.05 0.07
N TYR A 164 11.29 1.90 1.35
CA TYR A 164 11.67 0.71 2.14
C TYR A 164 10.87 -0.54 1.73
N CYS A 165 9.89 -0.40 0.84
CA CYS A 165 8.97 -1.46 0.51
C CYS A 165 9.65 -2.69 -0.13
N LEU A 166 9.54 -3.83 0.56
CA LEU A 166 9.99 -5.14 0.08
C LEU A 166 9.12 -5.72 -1.05
N ARG A 167 8.01 -5.07 -1.40
CA ARG A 167 7.03 -5.55 -2.38
C ARG A 167 6.38 -6.90 -1.99
N CYS A 168 6.23 -7.19 -0.69
CA CYS A 168 5.66 -8.45 -0.22
C CYS A 168 4.13 -8.57 -0.39
N GLY A 169 3.40 -7.46 -0.56
CA GLY A 169 1.94 -7.49 -0.70
C GLY A 169 1.14 -7.62 0.60
N ALA A 170 1.77 -7.75 1.78
CA ALA A 170 1.06 -7.86 3.07
C ALA A 170 0.04 -6.73 3.29
N CYS A 171 0.40 -5.50 2.93
CA CYS A 171 -0.50 -4.34 3.05
C CYS A 171 -1.71 -4.41 2.09
N LEU A 172 -1.58 -5.05 0.92
CA LEU A 172 -2.70 -5.25 -0.01
C LEU A 172 -3.70 -6.20 0.63
N ASN A 173 -3.22 -7.34 1.14
CA ASN A 173 -4.06 -8.40 1.68
C ASN A 173 -4.86 -7.99 2.91
N VAL A 174 -4.34 -7.09 3.77
CA VAL A 174 -5.08 -6.61 4.97
C VAL A 174 -5.99 -5.42 4.67
N CYS A 175 -5.87 -4.79 3.50
CA CYS A 175 -6.56 -3.53 3.23
C CYS A 175 -8.04 -3.77 2.86
N PRO A 176 -9.00 -3.22 3.62
CA PRO A 176 -10.42 -3.42 3.32
C PRO A 176 -10.83 -2.79 1.99
N VAL A 177 -10.20 -1.69 1.58
CA VAL A 177 -10.47 -1.05 0.28
C VAL A 177 -9.99 -1.95 -0.85
N TYR A 178 -8.73 -2.40 -0.81
CA TYR A 178 -8.15 -3.26 -1.84
C TYR A 178 -8.91 -4.59 -1.98
N GLN A 179 -9.34 -5.21 -0.88
CA GLN A 179 -10.14 -6.44 -0.92
C GLN A 179 -11.49 -6.27 -1.64
N LYS A 180 -12.03 -5.04 -1.69
CA LYS A 180 -13.32 -4.76 -2.35
C LYS A 180 -13.19 -4.32 -3.80
N VAL A 181 -12.19 -3.47 -4.10
CA VAL A 181 -12.05 -2.87 -5.44
C VAL A 181 -11.01 -3.59 -6.32
N GLY A 182 -10.15 -4.42 -5.73
CA GLY A 182 -9.05 -5.08 -6.41
C GLY A 182 -7.92 -4.13 -6.85
N GLY A 183 -6.87 -4.68 -7.47
CA GLY A 183 -5.72 -3.86 -7.87
C GLY A 183 -5.91 -3.02 -9.12
N HIS A 184 -6.80 -3.41 -10.03
CA HIS A 184 -7.01 -2.68 -11.28
C HIS A 184 -7.54 -1.26 -11.07
N ALA A 185 -8.36 -1.06 -10.03
CA ALA A 185 -8.93 0.24 -9.68
C ALA A 185 -7.88 1.31 -9.33
N TYR A 186 -6.65 0.91 -9.00
CA TYR A 186 -5.55 1.84 -8.69
C TYR A 186 -4.88 2.42 -9.94
N GLY A 187 -5.16 1.90 -11.14
CA GLY A 187 -4.74 2.53 -12.41
C GLY A 187 -3.24 2.51 -12.72
N TRP A 188 -2.41 1.82 -11.94
CA TRP A 188 -0.96 1.75 -12.13
C TRP A 188 -0.37 0.37 -11.82
N VAL A 189 0.95 0.20 -12.02
CA VAL A 189 1.65 -1.07 -11.73
C VAL A 189 1.76 -1.36 -10.22
N TYR A 190 1.74 -0.33 -9.37
CA TYR A 190 1.67 -0.49 -7.92
C TYR A 190 0.24 -0.27 -7.45
N SER A 191 -0.35 -1.32 -6.87
CA SER A 191 -1.72 -1.31 -6.33
C SER A 191 -1.75 -1.31 -4.80
N GLY A 192 -2.95 -1.17 -4.23
CA GLY A 192 -3.18 -1.22 -2.78
C GLY A 192 -2.58 -0.06 -2.00
N PRO A 193 -2.44 -0.19 -0.66
CA PRO A 193 -2.01 0.91 0.19
C PRO A 193 -0.62 1.47 -0.16
N ILE A 194 0.34 0.60 -0.49
CA ILE A 194 1.66 1.09 -0.93
C ILE A 194 1.59 1.75 -2.31
N GLY A 195 0.76 1.24 -3.23
CA GLY A 195 0.51 1.85 -4.52
C GLY A 195 -0.08 3.25 -4.40
N ALA A 196 -1.01 3.44 -3.47
CA ALA A 196 -1.61 4.74 -3.19
C ALA A 196 -0.62 5.79 -2.67
N VAL A 197 0.49 5.36 -2.10
CA VAL A 197 1.57 6.23 -1.63
C VAL A 197 2.63 6.46 -2.70
N ILE A 198 3.13 5.39 -3.32
CA ILE A 198 4.31 5.49 -4.18
C ILE A 198 3.97 5.99 -5.60
N THR A 199 2.79 5.67 -6.11
CA THR A 199 2.40 6.06 -7.47
C THR A 199 2.38 7.59 -7.63
N PRO A 200 1.69 8.38 -6.79
CA PRO A 200 1.71 9.85 -6.90
C PRO A 200 3.10 10.46 -6.82
N GLN A 201 4.03 9.82 -6.10
CA GLN A 201 5.40 10.29 -5.97
C GLN A 201 6.25 10.02 -7.22
N LEU A 202 5.98 8.91 -7.93
CA LEU A 202 6.68 8.53 -9.15
C LEU A 202 6.11 9.24 -10.39
N VAL A 203 4.79 9.24 -10.56
CA VAL A 203 4.13 9.79 -11.78
C VAL A 203 3.72 11.26 -11.64
N GLY A 204 3.89 11.84 -10.46
CA GLY A 204 3.46 13.20 -10.12
C GLY A 204 2.11 13.25 -9.43
N LEU A 205 1.97 14.21 -8.50
CA LEU A 205 0.84 14.32 -7.59
C LEU A 205 -0.50 14.47 -8.31
N HIS A 206 -0.54 15.25 -9.40
CA HIS A 206 -1.74 15.48 -10.20
C HIS A 206 -2.31 14.18 -10.79
N ARG A 207 -1.46 13.30 -11.33
CA ARG A 207 -1.90 12.04 -11.95
C ARG A 207 -2.38 11.01 -10.91
N GLY A 208 -1.87 11.10 -9.68
CA GLY A 208 -2.19 10.19 -8.59
C GLY A 208 -3.09 10.76 -7.50
N ALA A 209 -3.68 11.95 -7.70
CA ALA A 209 -4.32 12.72 -6.62
C ALA A 209 -5.45 11.98 -5.90
N ALA A 210 -6.21 11.15 -6.62
CA ALA A 210 -7.29 10.35 -6.02
C ALA A 210 -6.76 9.20 -5.15
N LEU A 211 -5.55 8.68 -5.40
CA LEU A 211 -5.07 7.46 -4.77
C LEU A 211 -4.86 7.59 -3.25
N PRO A 212 -4.30 8.69 -2.72
CA PRO A 212 -4.22 8.89 -1.28
C PRO A 212 -5.57 8.84 -0.55
N TYR A 213 -6.67 9.12 -1.25
CA TYR A 213 -8.03 9.07 -0.72
C TYR A 213 -8.64 7.66 -0.75
N ALA A 214 -8.05 6.71 -1.47
CA ALA A 214 -8.46 5.29 -1.51
C ALA A 214 -8.04 4.52 -0.24
N SER A 215 -8.30 5.09 0.94
CA SER A 215 -7.94 4.53 2.24
C SER A 215 -8.83 5.08 3.35
N SER A 216 -9.28 4.17 4.24
CA SER A 216 -9.98 4.52 5.48
C SER A 216 -9.05 4.97 6.61
N LEU A 217 -7.72 4.97 6.39
CA LEU A 217 -6.70 5.29 7.39
C LEU A 217 -6.78 4.41 8.67
N CYS A 218 -7.29 3.19 8.57
CA CYS A 218 -7.42 2.26 9.71
C CYS A 218 -6.09 1.70 10.25
N ALA A 219 -4.96 2.06 9.65
CA ALA A 219 -3.61 1.64 10.05
C ALA A 219 -3.28 0.13 10.02
N ALA A 220 -4.20 -0.74 9.58
CA ALA A 220 -3.93 -2.18 9.47
C ALA A 220 -2.69 -2.50 8.59
N CYS A 221 -2.45 -1.72 7.54
CA CYS A 221 -1.28 -1.86 6.68
C CYS A 221 0.05 -1.56 7.38
N ARG A 222 0.08 -0.67 8.39
CA ARG A 222 1.26 -0.36 9.21
C ARG A 222 1.57 -1.52 10.14
N GLU A 223 0.54 -2.09 10.77
CA GLU A 223 0.69 -3.21 11.72
C GLU A 223 1.34 -4.43 11.06
N VAL A 224 0.86 -4.81 9.86
CA VAL A 224 1.36 -5.99 9.14
C VAL A 224 2.66 -5.74 8.36
N CYS A 225 3.14 -4.49 8.26
CA CYS A 225 4.33 -4.18 7.48
C CYS A 225 5.59 -4.74 8.18
N PRO A 226 6.39 -5.62 7.54
CA PRO A 226 7.59 -6.18 8.16
C PRO A 226 8.69 -5.13 8.39
N VAL A 227 8.68 -4.05 7.60
CA VAL A 227 9.64 -2.94 7.67
C VAL A 227 9.01 -1.65 8.23
N LYS A 228 7.83 -1.77 8.86
CA LYS A 228 7.19 -0.72 9.67
C LYS A 228 6.96 0.63 8.96
N ILE A 229 6.71 0.62 7.65
CA ILE A 229 6.32 1.81 6.89
C ILE A 229 4.99 2.37 7.43
N ASP A 230 4.97 3.64 7.80
CA ASP A 230 3.74 4.30 8.28
C ASP A 230 2.88 4.81 7.12
N ILE A 231 2.32 3.87 6.35
CA ILE A 231 1.47 4.17 5.19
C ILE A 231 0.34 5.18 5.52
N PRO A 232 -0.40 5.08 6.65
CA PRO A 232 -1.40 6.09 7.01
C PRO A 232 -0.83 7.50 7.10
N HIS A 233 0.32 7.68 7.73
CA HIS A 233 0.97 8.98 7.83
C HIS A 233 1.43 9.49 6.46
N LEU A 234 2.00 8.62 5.61
CA LEU A 234 2.38 8.97 4.24
C LEU A 234 1.17 9.43 3.40
N LEU A 235 0.03 8.74 3.54
CA LEU A 235 -1.22 9.11 2.86
C LEU A 235 -1.72 10.47 3.34
N LEU A 236 -1.70 10.74 4.65
CA LEU A 236 -2.08 12.05 5.19
C LEU A 236 -1.17 13.17 4.69
N ASN A 237 0.14 12.92 4.62
CA ASN A 237 1.09 13.88 4.06
C ASN A 237 0.75 14.20 2.59
N LEU A 238 0.51 13.18 1.76
CA LEU A 238 0.11 13.36 0.37
C LEU A 238 -1.23 14.10 0.22
N ARG A 239 -2.24 13.76 1.04
CA ARG A 239 -3.52 14.50 1.07
C ARG A 239 -3.30 15.98 1.40
N SER A 240 -2.46 16.28 2.39
CA SER A 240 -2.17 17.67 2.76
C SER A 240 -1.50 18.45 1.62
N ARG A 241 -0.59 17.80 0.86
CA ARG A 241 0.06 18.38 -0.32
C ARG A 241 -0.91 18.57 -1.47
N ILE A 242 -1.84 17.64 -1.70
CA ILE A 242 -2.87 17.77 -2.73
C ILE A 242 -3.72 19.01 -2.43
N VAL A 243 -4.24 19.12 -1.20
CA VAL A 243 -5.03 20.27 -0.76
C VAL A 243 -4.23 21.58 -0.88
N ALA A 244 -2.92 21.57 -0.59
CA ALA A 244 -2.06 22.75 -0.76
C ALA A 244 -1.78 23.10 -2.23
N THR A 245 -1.73 22.11 -3.13
CA THR A 245 -1.45 22.32 -4.57
C THR A 245 -2.70 22.72 -5.34
N GLU A 246 -3.87 22.16 -5.00
CA GLU A 246 -5.17 22.59 -5.54
C GLU A 246 -5.53 24.04 -5.16
N GLN A 247 -4.86 24.61 -4.15
CA GLN A 247 -4.93 26.04 -3.85
C GLN A 247 -4.19 26.92 -4.88
N ALA A 248 -3.38 26.33 -5.78
CA ALA A 248 -2.51 27.03 -6.72
C ALA A 248 -2.84 26.81 -8.22
N GLY A 249 -3.91 26.06 -8.56
CA GLY A 249 -4.29 25.78 -9.96
C GLY A 249 -5.80 25.64 -10.20
N PRO A 250 -6.29 25.74 -11.46
CA PRO A 250 -7.70 25.57 -11.79
C PRO A 250 -8.12 24.11 -11.63
N VAL A 251 -9.19 23.92 -10.86
CA VAL A 251 -9.78 22.64 -10.46
C VAL A 251 -10.43 21.96 -11.67
N THR A 252 -9.98 20.77 -12.05
CA THR A 252 -10.74 19.89 -12.95
C THR A 252 -11.62 18.94 -12.12
N GLU A 253 -12.93 19.11 -12.31
CA GLU A 253 -14.03 18.17 -12.04
C GLU A 253 -14.08 17.51 -10.65
N GLY A 254 -14.67 18.24 -9.68
CA GLY A 254 -15.38 17.61 -8.56
C GLY A 254 -15.09 18.11 -7.15
N GLY A 255 -14.15 19.02 -6.93
CA GLY A 255 -13.86 19.55 -5.60
C GLY A 255 -13.17 20.90 -5.65
N GLY A 256 -13.94 21.97 -5.54
CA GLY A 256 -13.36 23.29 -5.26
C GLY A 256 -12.58 23.21 -3.95
N GLY A 257 -11.36 23.77 -3.92
CA GLY A 257 -10.57 23.85 -2.69
C GLY A 257 -11.38 24.49 -1.54
N PRO A 258 -11.02 24.22 -0.27
CA PRO A 258 -11.84 24.59 0.87
C PRO A 258 -12.11 26.10 0.87
N SER A 259 -13.39 26.45 1.02
CA SER A 259 -13.84 27.84 1.04
C SER A 259 -13.16 28.61 2.18
N GLY A 260 -13.01 29.94 2.06
CA GLY A 260 -12.40 30.75 3.13
C GLY A 260 -13.07 30.55 4.50
N GLY A 261 -14.40 30.41 4.52
CA GLY A 261 -15.16 30.10 5.73
C GLY A 261 -14.87 28.72 6.30
N GLU A 262 -14.75 27.69 5.45
CA GLU A 262 -14.38 26.34 5.88
C GLU A 262 -12.98 26.31 6.52
N ARG A 263 -12.02 27.06 5.96
CA ARG A 263 -10.67 27.17 6.53
C ARG A 263 -10.69 27.76 7.93
N ILE A 264 -11.43 28.86 8.13
CA ILE A 264 -11.58 29.49 9.44
C ILE A 264 -12.24 28.53 10.42
N LEU A 265 -13.31 27.85 10.00
CA LEU A 265 -14.01 26.87 10.83
C LEU A 265 -13.08 25.72 11.26
N MET A 266 -12.31 25.16 10.32
CA MET A 266 -11.34 24.09 10.62
C MET A 266 -10.19 24.57 11.50
N ALA A 267 -9.71 25.81 11.32
CA ALA A 267 -8.68 26.40 12.17
C ALA A 267 -9.18 26.60 13.61
N LEU A 268 -10.40 27.12 13.77
CA LEU A 268 -11.05 27.26 15.09
C LEU A 268 -11.27 25.90 15.73
N TRP A 269 -11.75 24.92 14.98
CA TRP A 269 -11.90 23.54 15.44
C TRP A 269 -10.57 22.95 15.92
N ALA A 270 -9.51 23.07 15.11
CA ALA A 270 -8.17 22.59 15.47
C ALA A 270 -7.63 23.28 16.73
N PHE A 271 -7.82 24.60 16.85
CA PHE A 271 -7.45 25.35 18.06
C PHE A 271 -8.20 24.82 19.30
N CYS A 272 -9.51 24.63 19.20
CA CYS A 272 -10.34 24.09 20.28
C CYS A 272 -9.87 22.69 20.70
N MET A 273 -9.61 21.80 19.74
CA MET A 273 -9.19 20.41 20.01
C MET A 273 -7.78 20.31 20.60
N ARG A 274 -6.89 21.26 20.30
CA ARG A 274 -5.53 21.33 20.86
C ARG A 274 -5.48 21.85 22.30
N HIS A 275 -6.57 22.45 22.80
CA HIS A 275 -6.65 23.01 24.14
C HIS A 275 -7.66 22.25 25.01
N PRO A 276 -7.22 21.26 25.82
CA PRO A 276 -8.13 20.39 26.58
C PRO A 276 -9.11 21.13 27.49
N LYS A 277 -8.68 22.21 28.15
CA LYS A 277 -9.53 23.03 29.03
C LYS A 277 -10.61 23.79 28.25
N LEU A 278 -10.29 24.27 27.06
CA LEU A 278 -11.24 24.96 26.18
C LEU A 278 -12.26 23.96 25.65
N TYR A 279 -11.81 22.80 25.18
CA TYR A 279 -12.67 21.70 24.74
C TYR A 279 -13.64 21.24 25.84
N GLU A 280 -13.16 21.02 27.08
CA GLU A 280 -14.02 20.64 28.21
C GLU A 280 -15.10 21.70 28.50
N ARG A 281 -14.76 22.99 28.46
CA ARG A 281 -15.72 24.09 28.67
C ARG A 281 -16.75 24.19 27.54
N LEU A 282 -16.31 24.07 26.29
CA LEU A 282 -17.19 24.12 25.12
C LEU A 282 -18.17 22.94 25.10
N LEU A 283 -17.73 21.74 25.48
CA LEU A 283 -18.63 20.59 25.64
C LEU A 283 -19.66 20.81 26.75
N ALA A 284 -19.25 21.34 27.91
CA ALA A 284 -20.17 21.62 29.01
C ALA A 284 -21.20 22.70 28.63
N LEU A 285 -20.76 23.75 27.93
CA LEU A 285 -21.64 24.78 27.39
C LEU A 285 -22.58 24.19 26.34
N GLY A 286 -22.08 23.37 25.42
CA GLY A 286 -22.86 22.68 24.40
C GLY A 286 -23.93 21.77 25.01
N ALA A 287 -23.59 21.04 26.09
CA ALA A 287 -24.52 20.17 26.80
C ALA A 287 -25.67 20.95 27.48
N LEU A 288 -25.45 22.22 27.81
CA LEU A 288 -26.48 23.13 28.33
C LEU A 288 -27.29 23.77 27.20
N LEU A 289 -26.64 24.21 26.12
CA LEU A 289 -27.26 24.88 24.98
C LEU A 289 -28.10 23.94 24.08
N GLN A 290 -27.85 22.63 24.11
CA GLN A 290 -28.65 21.65 23.37
C GLN A 290 -30.02 21.35 23.99
N ARG A 291 -30.25 21.69 25.28
CA ARG A 291 -31.50 21.41 26.02
C ARG A 291 -32.79 21.84 25.31
N PRO A 292 -32.89 23.03 24.68
CA PRO A 292 -34.09 23.42 23.94
C PRO A 292 -34.31 22.63 22.63
N PHE A 293 -33.29 21.94 22.11
CA PHE A 293 -33.35 21.17 20.85
C PHE A 293 -33.45 19.66 21.08
N LEU A 294 -33.50 19.23 22.34
CA LEU A 294 -33.60 17.84 22.74
C LEU A 294 -35.07 17.39 22.75
N HIS A 295 -35.42 16.47 21.86
CA HIS A 295 -36.71 15.78 21.86
C HIS A 295 -36.48 14.28 22.09
N GLU A 296 -37.14 13.71 23.10
CA GLU A 296 -37.00 12.29 23.50
C GLU A 296 -35.54 11.78 23.63
N GLY A 297 -34.62 12.64 24.07
CA GLY A 297 -33.21 12.26 24.24
C GLY A 297 -32.40 12.23 22.94
N LYS A 298 -32.90 12.84 21.86
CA LYS A 298 -32.24 12.97 20.57
C LYS A 298 -32.28 14.42 20.07
N LEU A 299 -31.34 14.76 19.19
CA LEU A 299 -31.34 16.03 18.45
C LEU A 299 -31.94 15.78 17.07
N GLU A 300 -33.24 16.07 16.94
CA GLU A 300 -34.01 15.86 15.70
C GLU A 300 -33.87 17.03 14.71
N THR A 301 -33.59 18.24 15.21
CA THR A 301 -33.41 19.42 14.37
C THR A 301 -32.22 20.26 14.83
N LEU A 302 -31.29 20.52 13.93
CA LEU A 302 -30.25 21.53 14.11
C LEU A 302 -30.59 22.81 13.36
N PRO A 303 -30.22 24.00 13.88
CA PRO A 303 -30.39 25.25 13.17
C PRO A 303 -29.51 25.30 11.91
N PHE A 304 -29.93 26.11 10.93
CA PHE A 304 -29.12 26.41 9.73
C PHE A 304 -27.75 26.96 10.15
N PRO A 305 -26.62 26.54 9.53
CA PRO A 305 -26.48 25.69 8.33
C PRO A 305 -26.43 24.17 8.58
N PHE A 306 -26.52 23.71 9.83
CA PHE A 306 -26.34 22.30 10.19
C PHE A 306 -27.62 21.45 10.05
N SER A 307 -28.75 22.09 9.72
CA SER A 307 -30.06 21.43 9.52
C SER A 307 -30.04 20.30 8.48
N SER A 308 -29.11 20.32 7.52
CA SER A 308 -28.97 19.24 6.53
C SER A 308 -28.55 17.90 7.16
N TRP A 309 -27.80 17.93 8.27
CA TRP A 309 -27.33 16.70 8.94
C TRP A 309 -28.46 15.96 9.64
N THR A 310 -29.48 16.68 10.11
CA THR A 310 -30.64 16.12 10.79
C THR A 310 -31.83 15.85 9.87
N ARG A 311 -31.66 15.97 8.54
CA ARG A 311 -32.73 15.63 7.57
C ARG A 311 -33.00 14.14 7.46
N THR A 312 -31.97 13.31 7.67
CA THR A 312 -32.05 11.86 7.47
C THR A 312 -31.53 11.06 8.68
N ARG A 313 -30.99 11.72 9.71
CA ARG A 313 -30.34 11.08 10.85
C ARG A 313 -30.60 11.87 12.14
N ASP A 314 -31.03 11.18 13.18
CA ASP A 314 -31.04 11.72 14.53
C ASP A 314 -29.61 11.78 15.07
N LEU A 315 -29.23 12.87 15.73
CA LEU A 315 -27.92 12.97 16.37
C LEU A 315 -28.01 12.59 17.86
N PRO A 316 -27.02 11.82 18.38
CA PRO A 316 -26.95 11.54 19.80
C PRO A 316 -26.67 12.83 20.57
N PRO A 317 -27.30 13.05 21.73
CA PRO A 317 -27.07 14.24 22.53
C PRO A 317 -25.69 14.22 23.15
N LEU A 318 -25.16 15.41 23.44
CA LEU A 318 -23.98 15.54 24.28
C LEU A 318 -24.33 15.02 25.68
N ALA A 319 -23.48 14.17 26.24
CA ALA A 319 -23.68 13.64 27.59
C ALA A 319 -23.73 14.79 28.61
N SER A 320 -24.70 14.74 29.54
CA SER A 320 -24.82 15.70 30.64
C SER A 320 -23.59 15.69 31.56
N GLU A 321 -22.91 14.54 31.63
CA GLU A 321 -21.61 14.38 32.26
C GLU A 321 -20.58 13.91 31.22
N PRO A 322 -19.57 14.73 30.86
CA PRO A 322 -18.49 14.33 29.97
C PRO A 322 -17.70 13.15 30.55
N PHE A 323 -17.24 12.24 29.69
CA PHE A 323 -16.49 11.05 30.08
C PHE A 323 -15.32 11.36 31.03
N ARG A 324 -14.56 12.44 30.80
CA ARG A 324 -13.43 12.84 31.66
C ARG A 324 -13.87 13.20 33.08
N GLN A 325 -15.01 13.86 33.23
CA GLN A 325 -15.57 14.21 34.53
C GLN A 325 -16.06 12.95 35.25
N TRP A 326 -16.83 12.11 34.56
CA TRP A 326 -17.26 10.81 35.05
C TRP A 326 -16.09 9.94 35.50
N TRP A 327 -15.01 9.88 34.71
CA TRP A 327 -13.80 9.11 35.00
C TRP A 327 -13.09 9.59 36.26
N ARG A 328 -12.92 10.90 36.44
CA ARG A 328 -12.34 11.49 37.66
C ARG A 328 -13.19 11.17 38.89
N LYS A 329 -14.52 11.32 38.80
CA LYS A 329 -15.43 10.98 39.91
C LYS A 329 -15.38 9.49 40.24
N ARG A 330 -15.31 8.62 39.24
CA ARG A 330 -15.17 7.16 39.43
C ARG A 330 -13.87 6.83 40.16
N ALA A 331 -12.73 7.40 39.75
CA ALA A 331 -11.44 7.17 40.40
C ALA A 331 -11.46 7.62 41.87
N GLN A 332 -12.04 8.78 42.16
CA GLN A 332 -12.22 9.28 43.53
C GLN A 332 -13.14 8.39 44.38
N ARG A 333 -14.23 7.86 43.80
CA ARG A 333 -15.13 6.91 44.48
C ARG A 333 -14.44 5.58 44.82
N LEU A 334 -13.54 5.10 43.96
CA LEU A 334 -12.76 3.88 44.22
C LEU A 334 -11.75 4.10 45.35
N HIS A 335 -11.01 5.21 45.32
CA HIS A 335 -10.06 5.55 46.41
C HIS A 335 -10.75 5.71 47.77
N ARG A 336 -12.00 6.19 47.80
CA ARG A 336 -12.79 6.37 49.02
C ARG A 336 -13.43 5.07 49.55
N LYS A 337 -13.35 3.96 48.80
CA LYS A 337 -13.83 2.64 49.22
C LYS A 337 -12.70 1.73 49.72
N GLU A 338 -11.44 2.09 49.44
CA GLU A 338 -10.25 1.32 49.83
C GLU A 338 -9.52 1.89 51.05
N GLY A 339 -9.95 3.05 51.58
CA GLY A 339 -9.48 3.64 52.84
C GLY A 339 -10.64 3.90 53.78
#